data_AF-A0A5N6EF85-F1
#
_entry.id   AF-A0A5N6EF85-F1
#
_cell.length_a   1.000
_cell.length_b   1.000
_cell.length_c   1.000
_cell.angle_alpha   90.00
_cell.angle_beta   90.00
_cell.angle_gamma   90.00
#
_symmetry.space_group_name_H-M   'P 1'
#
loop_
_entity.id
_entity.type
_entity.pdbx_description
1 polymer ?
#
loop_
_entity_poly.entity_id
_entity_poly.type
_entity_poly.pdbx_seq_one_letter_code
_entity_poly.pdbx_strand_id
1 'polypeptide(L)'
;MNSAGFDCSPSYYFVADGVEMGQYDSIVTLVHRIAITAALNQGWIVTLHDHEGLDASFMANRRGAHAVLDGIRATLLSSEFTGIGRDAAVVMMGYSGGSSPTTLAAELKSTYAPELNIIGTAVGGLLPSLLSVVNYLMPSDWTLLAAIWGLASEYRTLSRLMQESLSHNVTRRKQFEEFQPMCSEQLRSTLGYERISSYFHSMEFLNSPDIQEVFSNNSLGQDVPSMPMFIYESTHDEASPTVDTDNLVSWYCKEGATIHYRMQTQESHRSLALTGILQALTWSKERFDGLAMPEGCQNSTHYFASTDFDSLAFLGETAIGAIERQLGIDLPSLII
;
A
#
# COMPACT_ATOMS: atom_id res chain seq x y z
N MET A 1 2.65 -4.61 -6.34
CA MET A 1 2.09 -5.86 -5.79
C MET A 1 3.01 -6.29 -4.67
N ASN A 2 2.57 -7.09 -3.70
CA ASN A 2 3.46 -7.44 -2.56
C ASN A 2 4.48 -8.52 -2.97
N SER A 3 5.45 -8.19 -3.82
CA SER A 3 6.32 -9.16 -4.51
C SER A 3 7.65 -8.55 -4.90
N ALA A 4 8.71 -9.35 -4.96
CA ALA A 4 10.02 -8.91 -5.47
C ALA A 4 10.26 -9.35 -6.94
N GLY A 5 9.20 -9.66 -7.69
CA GLY A 5 9.28 -10.04 -9.10
C GLY A 5 9.04 -8.84 -10.02
N PHE A 6 9.91 -8.64 -11.01
CA PHE A 6 9.81 -7.52 -11.97
C PHE A 6 8.49 -7.54 -12.78
N ASP A 7 8.08 -8.71 -13.24
CA ASP A 7 6.83 -8.90 -13.99
C ASP A 7 5.58 -8.77 -13.10
N CYS A 8 5.74 -8.52 -11.80
CA CYS A 8 4.63 -8.22 -10.88
C CYS A 8 4.40 -6.70 -10.72
N SER A 9 5.15 -5.89 -11.47
CA SER A 9 5.01 -4.44 -11.54
C SER A 9 3.58 -4.05 -11.95
N PRO A 10 2.97 -3.03 -11.31
CA PRO A 10 1.64 -2.54 -11.69
C PRO A 10 1.45 -2.30 -13.19
N SER A 11 2.44 -1.72 -13.88
CA SER A 11 2.37 -1.41 -15.31
C SER A 11 2.18 -2.65 -16.19
N TYR A 12 2.84 -3.76 -15.85
CA TYR A 12 2.66 -5.04 -16.55
C TYR A 12 1.42 -5.78 -16.05
N TYR A 13 1.27 -5.87 -14.73
CA TYR A 13 0.25 -6.67 -14.06
C TYR A 13 -1.20 -6.19 -14.33
N PHE A 14 -1.43 -4.88 -14.48
CA PHE A 14 -2.77 -4.34 -14.77
C PHE A 14 -3.12 -4.24 -16.26
N VAL A 15 -2.12 -4.18 -17.14
CA VAL A 15 -2.30 -3.87 -18.57
C VAL A 15 -2.05 -5.08 -19.47
N ALA A 16 -1.10 -5.94 -19.11
CA ALA A 16 -0.83 -7.14 -19.87
C ALA A 16 -1.75 -8.28 -19.42
N ASP A 17 -2.40 -8.95 -20.37
CA ASP A 17 -3.01 -10.28 -20.18
C ASP A 17 -1.94 -11.39 -19.90
N GLY A 18 -0.73 -10.98 -19.49
CA GLY A 18 0.49 -11.79 -19.45
C GLY A 18 0.84 -12.39 -18.09
N VAL A 19 0.06 -12.12 -17.03
CA VAL A 19 0.21 -12.77 -15.73
C VAL A 19 -1.03 -13.62 -15.46
N GLU A 20 -0.84 -14.93 -15.29
CA GLU A 20 -1.93 -15.82 -14.86
C GLU A 20 -2.31 -15.46 -13.41
N MET A 21 -3.45 -14.77 -13.26
CA MET A 21 -3.94 -14.36 -11.95
C MET A 21 -4.61 -15.56 -11.26
N GLY A 22 -4.06 -15.98 -10.12
CA GLY A 22 -4.80 -16.86 -9.23
C GLY A 22 -5.90 -16.10 -8.47
N GLN A 23 -6.56 -16.76 -7.52
CA GLN A 23 -7.77 -16.22 -6.88
C GLN A 23 -7.50 -14.94 -6.07
N TYR A 24 -6.45 -14.92 -5.24
CA TYR A 24 -6.09 -13.75 -4.43
C TYR A 24 -5.76 -12.54 -5.31
N ASP A 25 -4.90 -12.78 -6.29
CA ASP A 25 -4.45 -11.82 -7.29
C ASP A 25 -5.63 -11.23 -8.09
N SER A 26 -6.62 -12.06 -8.43
CA SER A 26 -7.86 -11.63 -9.09
C SER A 26 -8.70 -10.68 -8.22
N ILE A 27 -8.83 -10.97 -6.91
CA ILE A 27 -9.58 -10.11 -5.98
C ILE A 27 -8.87 -8.77 -5.82
N VAL A 28 -7.55 -8.77 -5.63
CA VAL A 28 -6.74 -7.55 -5.51
C VAL A 28 -6.87 -6.70 -6.79
N THR A 29 -6.75 -7.33 -7.96
CA THR A 29 -6.93 -6.65 -9.25
C THR A 29 -8.32 -6.05 -9.37
N LEU A 30 -9.36 -6.78 -8.95
CA LEU A 30 -10.73 -6.29 -9.01
C LEU A 30 -10.91 -5.05 -8.13
N VAL A 31 -10.44 -5.05 -6.88
CA VAL A 31 -10.52 -3.88 -5.98
C VAL A 31 -9.86 -2.65 -6.61
N HIS A 32 -8.68 -2.81 -7.20
CA HIS A 32 -8.00 -1.70 -7.89
C HIS A 32 -8.78 -1.24 -9.13
N ARG A 33 -9.32 -2.15 -9.95
CA ARG A 33 -10.13 -1.80 -11.13
C ARG A 33 -11.39 -1.04 -10.73
N ILE A 34 -12.04 -1.42 -9.62
CA ILE A 34 -13.17 -0.71 -9.04
C ILE A 34 -12.77 0.72 -8.72
N ALA A 35 -11.66 0.90 -7.99
CA ALA A 35 -11.22 2.24 -7.59
C ALA A 35 -10.81 3.11 -8.78
N ILE A 36 -10.07 2.55 -9.74
CA ILE A 36 -9.68 3.23 -10.98
C ILE A 36 -10.94 3.65 -11.76
N THR A 37 -11.89 2.75 -11.94
CA THR A 37 -13.13 3.04 -12.67
C THR A 37 -13.94 4.12 -11.98
N ALA A 38 -14.06 4.06 -10.65
CA ALA A 38 -14.76 5.05 -9.84
C ALA A 38 -14.13 6.44 -9.97
N ALA A 39 -12.80 6.53 -9.91
CA ALA A 39 -12.07 7.78 -10.11
C ALA A 39 -12.22 8.32 -11.55
N LEU A 40 -12.11 7.45 -12.56
CA LEU A 40 -12.32 7.83 -13.97
C LEU A 40 -13.75 8.33 -14.22
N ASN A 41 -14.76 7.75 -13.56
CA ASN A 41 -16.16 8.19 -13.66
C ASN A 41 -16.39 9.61 -13.10
N GLN A 42 -15.52 10.09 -12.20
CA GLN A 42 -15.53 11.50 -11.77
C GLN A 42 -14.84 12.45 -12.76
N GLY A 43 -14.28 11.93 -13.85
CA GLY A 43 -13.46 12.70 -14.78
C GLY A 43 -12.05 12.98 -14.29
N TRP A 44 -11.58 12.25 -13.26
CA TRP A 44 -10.22 12.40 -12.77
C TRP A 44 -9.21 11.67 -13.65
N ILE A 45 -7.98 12.16 -13.66
CA ILE A 45 -6.85 11.46 -14.25
C ILE A 45 -6.24 10.55 -13.20
N VAL A 46 -6.13 9.26 -13.51
CA VAL A 46 -5.57 8.25 -12.62
C VAL A 46 -4.20 7.84 -13.13
N THR A 47 -3.23 7.80 -12.22
CA THR A 47 -1.86 7.34 -12.49
C THR A 47 -1.49 6.27 -11.47
N LEU A 48 -0.87 5.19 -11.94
CA LEU A 48 -0.35 4.11 -11.10
C LEU A 48 1.14 3.99 -11.35
N HIS A 49 1.92 3.91 -10.28
CA HIS A 49 3.37 3.90 -10.37
C HIS A 49 3.94 2.55 -9.97
N ASP A 50 4.93 2.09 -10.74
CA ASP A 50 5.81 1.00 -10.36
C ASP A 50 6.80 1.49 -9.28
N HIS A 51 6.27 1.80 -8.10
CA HIS A 51 7.02 2.45 -7.03
C HIS A 51 8.19 1.60 -6.49
N GLU A 52 8.16 0.29 -6.72
CA GLU A 52 9.26 -0.62 -6.40
C GLU A 52 10.42 -0.53 -7.40
N GLY A 53 10.21 0.14 -8.54
CA GLY A 53 11.20 0.33 -9.60
C GLY A 53 11.54 -0.95 -10.37
N LEU A 54 12.57 -0.85 -11.22
CA LEU A 54 13.00 -1.97 -12.09
C LEU A 54 13.58 -3.15 -11.32
N ASP A 55 13.98 -2.94 -10.06
CA ASP A 55 14.57 -3.95 -9.19
C ASP A 55 13.53 -4.66 -8.31
N ALA A 56 12.24 -4.33 -8.49
CA ALA A 56 11.12 -4.82 -7.67
C ALA A 56 11.44 -4.76 -6.16
N SER A 57 11.91 -3.58 -5.70
CA SER A 57 12.38 -3.35 -4.34
C SER A 57 11.22 -3.21 -3.34
N PHE A 58 10.39 -4.24 -3.22
CA PHE A 58 9.29 -4.29 -2.27
C PHE A 58 9.76 -3.97 -0.83
N MET A 59 9.00 -3.12 -0.13
CA MET A 59 9.30 -2.55 1.20
C MET A 59 10.51 -1.60 1.27
N ALA A 60 11.20 -1.30 0.16
CA ALA A 60 12.11 -0.15 0.09
C ALA A 60 11.31 1.16 -0.03
N ASN A 61 10.50 1.44 0.99
CA ASN A 61 9.45 2.47 0.98
C ASN A 61 10.00 3.87 0.69
N ARG A 62 11.24 4.19 1.09
CA ARG A 62 11.84 5.50 0.81
C ARG A 62 12.11 5.71 -0.68
N ARG A 63 12.59 4.68 -1.38
CA ARG A 63 12.67 4.68 -2.86
C ARG A 63 11.27 4.85 -3.45
N GLY A 64 10.31 4.07 -2.95
CA GLY A 64 8.92 4.13 -3.42
C GLY A 64 8.27 5.50 -3.26
N ALA A 65 8.57 6.21 -2.18
CA ALA A 65 8.09 7.58 -1.96
C ALA A 65 8.60 8.56 -3.02
N HIS A 66 9.87 8.47 -3.40
CA HIS A 66 10.42 9.27 -4.51
C HIS A 66 9.73 8.90 -5.83
N ALA A 67 9.54 7.62 -6.10
CA ALA A 67 8.86 7.16 -7.31
C ALA A 67 7.40 7.63 -7.40
N VAL A 68 6.68 7.69 -6.27
CA VAL A 68 5.33 8.29 -6.20
C VAL A 68 5.37 9.77 -6.56
N LEU A 69 6.22 10.56 -5.92
CA LEU A 69 6.30 12.02 -6.17
C LEU A 69 6.77 12.33 -7.59
N ASP A 70 7.77 11.62 -8.11
CA ASP A 70 8.25 11.78 -9.49
C ASP A 70 7.24 11.25 -10.52
N GLY A 71 6.47 10.22 -10.17
CA GLY A 71 5.36 9.73 -10.97
C GLY A 71 4.22 10.76 -11.10
N ILE A 72 3.93 11.51 -10.04
CA ILE A 72 3.01 12.65 -10.10
C ILE A 72 3.55 13.73 -11.04
N ARG A 73 4.84 14.09 -10.94
CA ARG A 73 5.49 15.05 -11.86
C ARG A 73 5.38 14.59 -13.31
N ALA A 74 5.67 13.33 -13.59
CA ALA A 74 5.56 12.75 -14.94
C ALA A 74 4.13 12.84 -15.47
N THR A 75 3.14 12.61 -14.61
CA THR A 75 1.72 12.75 -14.95
C THR A 75 1.37 14.20 -15.26
N LEU A 76 1.79 15.18 -14.44
CA LEU A 76 1.53 16.60 -14.70
C LEU A 76 2.22 17.12 -15.97
N LEU A 77 3.32 16.48 -16.41
CA LEU A 77 4.00 16.77 -17.67
C LEU A 77 3.31 16.17 -18.90
N SER A 78 2.31 15.29 -18.71
CA SER A 78 1.63 14.58 -19.79
C SER A 78 0.49 15.39 -20.45
N SER A 79 0.44 16.71 -20.22
CA SER A 79 -0.66 17.60 -20.67
C SER A 79 -1.00 17.47 -22.15
N GLU A 80 -0.02 17.17 -23.02
CA GLU A 80 -0.23 17.09 -24.47
C GLU A 80 -1.20 15.99 -24.89
N PHE A 81 -1.32 14.91 -24.12
CA PHE A 81 -2.22 13.79 -24.45
C PHE A 81 -3.27 13.48 -23.37
N THR A 82 -3.07 13.93 -22.12
CA THR A 82 -4.09 13.78 -21.07
C THR A 82 -4.94 15.03 -20.86
N GLY A 83 -4.49 16.19 -21.34
CA GLY A 83 -5.13 17.48 -21.06
C GLY A 83 -4.99 17.96 -19.61
N ILE A 84 -4.17 17.30 -18.77
CA ILE A 84 -3.98 17.69 -17.38
C ILE A 84 -3.32 19.06 -17.26
N GLY A 85 -3.83 19.90 -16.35
CA GLY A 85 -3.16 21.13 -15.95
C GLY A 85 -1.84 20.83 -15.25
N ARG A 86 -0.80 21.65 -15.48
CA ARG A 86 0.51 21.47 -14.85
C ARG A 86 0.52 21.74 -13.34
N ASP A 87 -0.49 22.47 -12.87
CA ASP A 87 -0.76 22.84 -11.48
C ASP A 87 -1.99 22.11 -10.91
N ALA A 88 -2.46 21.07 -11.60
CA ALA A 88 -3.62 20.31 -11.19
C ALA A 88 -3.49 19.83 -9.74
N ALA A 89 -4.59 19.89 -9.00
CA ALA A 89 -4.66 19.36 -7.65
C ALA A 89 -4.49 17.83 -7.68
N VAL A 90 -3.83 17.30 -6.66
CA VAL A 90 -3.49 15.88 -6.55
C VAL A 90 -3.98 15.33 -5.22
N VAL A 91 -4.61 14.15 -5.25
CA VAL A 91 -4.84 13.33 -4.06
C VAL A 91 -4.04 12.04 -4.22
N MET A 92 -3.29 11.66 -3.19
CA MET A 92 -2.58 10.38 -3.16
C MET A 92 -3.41 9.34 -2.41
N MET A 93 -3.40 8.09 -2.89
CA MET A 93 -4.11 6.98 -2.28
C MET A 93 -3.21 5.74 -2.16
N GLY A 94 -3.24 5.06 -1.02
CA GLY A 94 -2.44 3.84 -0.82
C GLY A 94 -2.99 2.92 0.27
N TYR A 95 -2.92 1.61 0.08
CA TYR A 95 -3.42 0.64 1.06
C TYR A 95 -2.41 -0.48 1.28
N SER A 96 -2.32 -1.02 2.50
CA SER A 96 -1.44 -2.15 2.84
C SER A 96 0.01 -1.83 2.45
N GLY A 97 0.69 -2.66 1.66
CA GLY A 97 2.03 -2.39 1.13
C GLY A 97 2.16 -1.06 0.39
N GLY A 98 1.10 -0.59 -0.30
CA GLY A 98 1.08 0.71 -0.96
C GLY A 98 0.88 1.90 -0.02
N SER A 99 0.43 1.69 1.21
CA SER A 99 0.25 2.76 2.21
C SER A 99 1.60 3.36 2.63
N SER A 100 2.65 2.53 2.69
CA SER A 100 3.95 2.93 3.19
C SER A 100 4.68 3.93 2.28
N PRO A 101 4.92 3.65 0.99
CA PRO A 101 5.53 4.63 0.08
C PRO A 101 4.63 5.86 -0.10
N THR A 102 3.31 5.71 -0.05
CA THR A 102 2.37 6.84 -0.13
C THR A 102 2.47 7.78 1.07
N THR A 103 2.59 7.21 2.28
CA THR A 103 2.73 7.98 3.52
C THR A 103 4.10 8.65 3.57
N LEU A 104 5.19 7.94 3.25
CA LEU A 104 6.52 8.56 3.14
C LEU A 104 6.58 9.63 2.05
N ALA A 105 5.84 9.49 0.94
CA ALA A 105 5.73 10.56 -0.06
C ALA A 105 5.07 11.81 0.54
N ALA A 106 4.06 11.65 1.40
CA ALA A 106 3.42 12.76 2.10
C ALA A 106 4.37 13.45 3.08
N GLU A 107 5.19 12.68 3.82
CA GLU A 107 6.24 13.20 4.71
C GLU A 107 7.34 13.94 3.93
N LEU A 108 7.81 13.38 2.81
CA LEU A 108 8.89 13.95 2.00
C LEU A 108 8.44 15.12 1.12
N LYS A 109 7.14 15.35 0.95
CA LYS A 109 6.59 16.36 0.01
C LYS A 109 7.25 17.73 0.21
N SER A 110 7.33 18.20 1.46
CA SER A 110 7.81 19.54 1.79
C SER A 110 9.26 19.78 1.35
N THR A 111 10.10 18.75 1.39
CA THR A 111 11.55 18.85 1.11
C THR A 111 11.92 18.37 -0.29
N TYR A 112 11.24 17.36 -0.82
CA TYR A 112 11.56 16.74 -2.11
C TYR A 112 10.72 17.27 -3.28
N ALA A 113 9.45 17.56 -3.05
CA ALA A 113 8.50 18.00 -4.08
C ALA A 113 7.57 19.12 -3.60
N PRO A 114 8.13 20.25 -3.12
CA PRO A 114 7.35 21.34 -2.54
C PRO A 114 6.38 21.97 -3.52
N GLU A 115 6.68 21.90 -4.83
CA GLU A 115 5.90 22.46 -5.92
C GLU A 115 4.61 21.71 -6.23
N LEU A 116 4.47 20.45 -5.78
CA LEU A 116 3.28 19.65 -6.07
C LEU A 116 2.08 20.14 -5.26
N ASN A 117 0.95 20.34 -5.94
CA ASN A 117 -0.32 20.74 -5.33
C ASN A 117 -1.08 19.52 -4.78
N ILE A 118 -0.52 18.87 -3.76
CA ILE A 118 -1.14 17.72 -3.09
C ILE A 118 -2.13 18.24 -2.04
N ILE A 119 -3.42 18.08 -2.34
CA ILE A 119 -4.54 18.57 -1.53
C ILE A 119 -5.08 17.54 -0.54
N GLY A 120 -4.56 16.31 -0.58
CA GLY A 120 -4.88 15.28 0.41
C GLY A 120 -4.16 13.96 0.17
N THR A 121 -4.04 13.17 1.23
CA THR A 121 -3.50 11.80 1.19
C THR A 121 -4.42 10.85 1.95
N ALA A 122 -4.97 9.85 1.27
CA ALA A 122 -5.82 8.83 1.87
C ALA A 122 -5.08 7.48 1.93
N VAL A 123 -4.82 6.98 3.14
CA VAL A 123 -4.06 5.74 3.36
C VAL A 123 -4.74 4.83 4.38
N GLY A 124 -4.59 3.51 4.21
CA GLY A 124 -5.10 2.55 5.19
C GLY A 124 -4.35 1.23 5.24
N GLY A 125 -4.58 0.43 6.28
CA GLY A 125 -3.80 -0.78 6.53
C GLY A 125 -2.32 -0.44 6.67
N LEU A 126 -2.01 0.52 7.55
CA LEU A 126 -0.67 1.11 7.62
C LEU A 126 0.34 0.12 8.17
N LEU A 127 1.60 0.30 7.76
CA LEU A 127 2.74 -0.48 8.22
C LEU A 127 3.80 0.46 8.82
N PRO A 128 3.54 1.11 9.98
CA PRO A 128 4.40 2.21 10.44
C PRO A 128 5.83 1.80 10.77
N SER A 129 6.02 0.62 11.37
CA SER A 129 7.33 0.10 11.76
C SER A 129 7.62 -1.20 11.03
N LEU A 130 8.58 -1.19 10.11
CA LEU A 130 8.98 -2.41 9.40
C LEU A 130 9.50 -3.48 10.37
N LEU A 131 10.21 -3.08 11.43
CA LEU A 131 10.66 -4.02 12.46
C LEU A 131 9.48 -4.67 13.18
N SER A 132 8.46 -3.88 13.54
CA SER A 132 7.27 -4.39 14.22
C SER A 132 6.51 -5.37 13.33
N VAL A 133 6.31 -5.02 12.05
CA VAL A 133 5.68 -5.89 11.04
C VAL A 133 6.45 -7.19 10.86
N VAL A 134 7.79 -7.14 10.75
CA VAL A 134 8.64 -8.34 10.68
C VAL A 134 8.41 -9.23 11.89
N ASN A 135 8.42 -8.67 13.10
CA ASN A 135 8.19 -9.45 14.32
C ASN A 135 6.77 -10.03 14.41
N TYR A 136 5.77 -9.29 13.92
CA TYR A 136 4.36 -9.68 13.96
C TYR A 136 4.04 -10.84 13.02
N LEU A 137 4.63 -10.84 11.82
CA LEU A 137 4.35 -11.82 10.76
C LEU A 137 5.22 -13.09 10.81
N MET A 138 6.30 -13.06 11.60
CA MET A 138 7.16 -14.23 11.79
C MET A 138 6.39 -15.37 12.51
N PRO A 139 6.70 -16.65 12.22
CA PRO A 139 7.80 -17.15 11.38
C PRO A 139 7.40 -17.62 9.98
N SER A 140 6.17 -17.36 9.52
CA SER A 140 5.58 -18.08 8.38
C SER A 140 4.93 -17.22 7.30
N ASP A 141 4.75 -15.91 7.49
CA ASP A 141 4.10 -15.12 6.44
C ASP A 141 4.98 -14.97 5.20
N TRP A 142 4.43 -15.29 4.03
CA TRP A 142 5.12 -15.26 2.74
C TRP A 142 5.56 -13.85 2.33
N THR A 143 4.86 -12.80 2.78
CA THR A 143 5.20 -11.40 2.47
C THR A 143 6.55 -10.99 3.03
N LEU A 144 7.01 -11.65 4.10
CA LEU A 144 8.32 -11.41 4.68
C LEU A 144 9.46 -11.84 3.75
N LEU A 145 9.31 -12.94 3.00
CA LEU A 145 10.33 -13.33 2.00
C LEU A 145 10.38 -12.32 0.86
N ALA A 146 9.21 -11.89 0.37
CA ALA A 146 9.13 -10.83 -0.63
C ALA A 146 9.81 -9.54 -0.14
N ALA A 147 9.57 -9.14 1.12
CA ALA A 147 10.17 -7.94 1.70
C ALA A 147 11.69 -8.07 1.87
N ILE A 148 12.18 -9.24 2.28
CA ILE A 148 13.62 -9.51 2.37
C ILE A 148 14.28 -9.42 0.99
N TRP A 149 13.70 -10.02 -0.06
CA TRP A 149 14.20 -9.89 -1.42
C TRP A 149 14.16 -8.45 -1.94
N GLY A 150 13.04 -7.75 -1.73
CA GLY A 150 12.86 -6.38 -2.19
C GLY A 150 13.82 -5.40 -1.52
N LEU A 151 13.98 -5.48 -0.19
CA LEU A 151 14.99 -4.70 0.50
C LEU A 151 16.42 -5.13 0.09
N ALA A 152 16.66 -6.42 -0.19
CA ALA A 152 17.98 -6.88 -0.64
C ALA A 152 18.35 -6.35 -2.03
N SER A 153 17.37 -6.06 -2.89
CA SER A 153 17.65 -5.47 -4.21
C SER A 153 18.08 -4.00 -4.13
N GLU A 154 17.62 -3.27 -3.11
CA GLU A 154 18.01 -1.88 -2.85
C GLU A 154 19.27 -1.77 -1.95
N TYR A 155 19.33 -2.57 -0.88
CA TYR A 155 20.34 -2.44 0.17
C TYR A 155 21.39 -3.54 0.09
N ARG A 156 22.57 -3.22 -0.47
CA ARG A 156 23.69 -4.18 -0.63
C ARG A 156 24.11 -4.88 0.67
N THR A 157 24.05 -4.17 1.81
CA THR A 157 24.38 -4.77 3.12
C THR A 157 23.38 -5.86 3.51
N LEU A 158 22.08 -5.61 3.28
CA LEU A 158 21.03 -6.62 3.48
C LEU A 158 21.19 -7.79 2.53
N SER A 159 21.47 -7.52 1.25
CA SER A 159 21.76 -8.57 0.26
C SER A 159 22.89 -9.50 0.72
N ARG A 160 24.02 -8.93 1.15
CA ARG A 160 25.16 -9.72 1.63
C ARG A 160 24.80 -10.57 2.85
N LEU A 161 24.19 -9.96 3.86
CA LEU A 161 23.83 -10.65 5.11
C LEU A 161 22.77 -11.74 4.88
N MET A 162 21.76 -11.46 4.04
CA MET A 162 20.76 -12.44 3.62
C MET A 162 21.42 -13.66 2.99
N GLN A 163 22.36 -13.45 2.04
CA GLN A 163 23.07 -14.53 1.36
C GLN A 163 23.94 -15.36 2.31
N GLU A 164 24.64 -14.72 3.24
CA GLU A 164 25.44 -15.38 4.29
C GLU A 164 24.57 -16.20 5.26
N SER A 165 23.31 -15.80 5.44
CA SER A 165 22.32 -16.43 6.33
C SER A 165 21.51 -17.56 5.68
N LEU A 166 21.61 -17.78 4.37
CA LEU A 166 20.81 -18.81 3.68
C LEU A 166 21.09 -20.22 4.20
N SER A 167 20.04 -21.06 4.22
CA SER A 167 20.09 -22.43 4.71
C SER A 167 21.29 -23.21 4.16
N HIS A 168 21.93 -24.04 4.99
CA HIS A 168 23.00 -24.93 4.51
C HIS A 168 22.47 -26.02 3.56
N ASN A 169 21.16 -26.28 3.56
CA ASN A 169 20.50 -27.21 2.65
C ASN A 169 20.41 -26.62 1.23
N VAL A 170 21.06 -27.28 0.26
CA VAL A 170 21.11 -26.85 -1.15
C VAL A 170 19.72 -26.74 -1.77
N THR A 171 18.81 -27.66 -1.47
CA THR A 171 17.44 -27.63 -1.98
C THR A 171 16.70 -26.38 -1.49
N ARG A 172 16.87 -26.01 -0.21
CA ARG A 172 16.25 -24.81 0.35
C ARG A 172 16.77 -23.53 -0.31
N ARG A 173 18.08 -23.42 -0.53
CA ARG A 173 18.66 -22.27 -1.23
C ARG A 173 18.14 -22.15 -2.66
N LYS A 174 18.06 -23.28 -3.37
CA LYS A 174 17.54 -23.31 -4.74
C LYS A 174 16.08 -22.87 -4.79
N GLN A 175 15.24 -23.37 -3.89
CA GLN A 175 13.84 -22.95 -3.77
C GLN A 175 13.70 -21.46 -3.47
N PHE A 176 14.52 -20.92 -2.55
CA PHE A 176 14.54 -19.49 -2.24
C PHE A 176 14.80 -18.63 -3.50
N GLU A 177 15.77 -19.02 -4.33
CA GLU A 177 16.04 -18.31 -5.59
C GLU A 177 14.92 -18.51 -6.63
N GLU A 178 14.37 -19.72 -6.74
CA GLU A 178 13.28 -20.06 -7.67
C GLU A 178 11.98 -19.31 -7.37
N PHE A 179 11.72 -18.97 -6.11
CA PHE A 179 10.48 -18.34 -5.67
C PHE A 179 10.54 -16.81 -5.73
N GLN A 180 11.73 -16.22 -5.82
CA GLN A 180 11.92 -14.77 -5.86
C GLN A 180 11.12 -14.05 -6.97
N PRO A 181 11.03 -14.56 -8.21
CA PRO A 181 10.29 -13.86 -9.27
C PRO A 181 8.77 -14.06 -9.19
N MET A 182 8.25 -14.87 -8.26
CA MET A 182 6.82 -15.16 -8.16
C MET A 182 6.03 -13.95 -7.66
N CYS A 183 4.87 -13.70 -8.28
CA CYS A 183 3.91 -12.71 -7.79
C CYS A 183 3.15 -13.22 -6.55
N SER A 184 2.40 -12.31 -5.91
CA SER A 184 1.79 -12.52 -4.59
C SER A 184 1.04 -13.84 -4.45
N GLU A 185 0.10 -14.16 -5.36
CA GLU A 185 -0.68 -15.40 -5.25
C GLU A 185 0.12 -16.67 -5.53
N GLN A 186 1.02 -16.62 -6.51
CA GLN A 186 1.88 -17.75 -6.85
C GLN A 186 2.81 -18.07 -5.67
N LEU A 187 3.43 -17.05 -5.08
CA LEU A 187 4.30 -17.17 -3.92
C LEU A 187 3.53 -17.69 -2.70
N ARG A 188 2.37 -17.09 -2.40
CA ARG A 188 1.48 -17.51 -1.30
C ARG A 188 1.04 -18.96 -1.46
N SER A 189 0.63 -19.37 -2.66
CA SER A 189 0.16 -20.74 -2.92
C SER A 189 1.29 -21.76 -2.87
N THR A 190 2.49 -21.38 -3.31
CA THR A 190 3.69 -22.24 -3.30
C THR A 190 4.21 -22.46 -1.88
N LEU A 191 4.26 -21.40 -1.06
CA LEU A 191 4.76 -21.47 0.32
C LEU A 191 3.71 -22.02 1.30
N GLY A 192 2.43 -21.73 1.09
CA GLY A 192 1.36 -22.15 1.98
C GLY A 192 1.60 -21.72 3.43
N TYR A 193 1.76 -22.69 4.33
CA TYR A 193 2.06 -22.47 5.76
C TYR A 193 3.52 -22.75 6.12
N GLU A 194 4.39 -22.81 5.13
CA GLU A 194 5.81 -23.05 5.34
C GLU A 194 6.43 -21.98 6.24
N ARG A 195 7.35 -22.40 7.11
CA ARG A 195 8.10 -21.46 7.94
C ARG A 195 9.15 -20.80 7.07
N ILE A 196 8.99 -19.51 6.79
CA ILE A 196 9.92 -18.75 5.96
C ILE A 196 11.34 -18.74 6.56
N SER A 197 11.45 -18.84 7.88
CA SER A 197 12.74 -18.97 8.56
C SER A 197 13.52 -20.23 8.17
N SER A 198 12.87 -21.26 7.61
CA SER A 198 13.53 -22.49 7.17
C SER A 198 14.40 -22.33 5.92
N TYR A 199 14.25 -21.21 5.19
CA TYR A 199 15.13 -20.82 4.08
C TYR A 199 16.47 -20.26 4.55
N PHE A 200 16.63 -20.03 5.85
CA PHE A 200 17.83 -19.48 6.48
C PHE A 200 18.37 -20.47 7.53
N HIS A 201 19.69 -20.47 7.76
CA HIS A 201 20.26 -21.14 8.94
C HIS A 201 20.10 -20.29 10.20
N SER A 202 20.02 -18.97 10.04
CA SER A 202 19.72 -18.01 11.09
C SER A 202 19.06 -16.74 10.52
N MET A 203 17.99 -16.28 11.18
CA MET A 203 17.33 -15.00 10.90
C MET A 203 17.90 -13.84 11.73
N GLU A 204 18.93 -14.08 12.55
CA GLU A 204 19.51 -13.05 13.43
C GLU A 204 20.11 -11.87 12.67
N PHE A 205 20.42 -12.04 11.38
CA PHE A 205 20.90 -10.95 10.53
C PHE A 205 19.91 -9.77 10.48
N LEU A 206 18.60 -10.03 10.63
CA LEU A 206 17.57 -8.98 10.69
C LEU A 206 17.73 -8.08 11.94
N ASN A 207 18.39 -8.56 12.98
CA ASN A 207 18.65 -7.82 14.22
C ASN A 207 20.01 -7.09 14.20
N SER A 208 20.79 -7.20 13.12
CA SER A 208 22.06 -6.49 13.04
C SER A 208 21.85 -4.98 12.91
N PRO A 209 22.75 -4.13 13.46
CA PRO A 209 22.60 -2.68 13.43
C PRO A 209 22.33 -2.11 12.03
N ASP A 210 23.05 -2.62 11.02
CA ASP A 210 22.88 -2.19 9.63
C ASP A 210 21.47 -2.44 9.11
N ILE A 211 20.84 -3.56 9.49
CA ILE A 211 19.49 -3.91 9.05
C ILE A 211 18.42 -3.17 9.84
N GLN A 212 18.67 -2.91 11.13
CA GLN A 212 17.83 -2.05 11.93
C GLN A 212 17.79 -0.61 11.37
N GLU A 213 18.92 -0.11 10.87
CA GLU A 213 18.97 1.18 10.16
C GLU A 213 18.16 1.13 8.85
N VAL A 214 18.29 0.06 8.05
CA VAL A 214 17.46 -0.12 6.85
C VAL A 214 15.97 -0.13 7.18
N PHE A 215 15.54 -0.85 8.22
CA PHE A 215 14.15 -0.85 8.67
C PHE A 215 13.69 0.52 9.14
N SER A 216 14.50 1.20 9.94
CA SER A 216 14.19 2.56 10.42
C SER A 216 14.01 3.53 9.25
N ASN A 217 14.90 3.50 8.25
CA ASN A 217 14.86 4.42 7.10
C ASN A 217 13.69 4.18 6.14
N ASN A 218 13.04 3.01 6.21
CA ASN A 218 11.86 2.67 5.40
C ASN A 218 10.58 2.56 6.24
N SER A 219 10.64 2.92 7.53
CA SER A 219 9.49 3.05 8.43
C SER A 219 8.90 4.46 8.34
N LEU A 220 7.64 4.61 8.74
CA LEU A 220 6.92 5.89 8.77
C LEU A 220 7.34 6.74 9.98
N GLY A 221 6.90 7.99 10.02
CA GLY A 221 7.19 8.95 11.07
C GLY A 221 8.53 9.67 10.89
N GLN A 222 8.97 9.89 9.66
CA GLN A 222 10.24 10.58 9.35
C GLN A 222 10.07 12.10 9.34
N ASP A 223 8.90 12.59 8.95
CA ASP A 223 8.50 13.99 8.95
C ASP A 223 6.97 14.11 9.07
N VAL A 224 6.44 15.31 9.22
CA VAL A 224 5.01 15.57 9.42
C VAL A 224 4.38 15.97 8.08
N PRO A 225 3.39 15.21 7.58
CA PRO A 225 2.70 15.55 6.33
C PRO A 225 2.06 16.94 6.38
N SER A 226 2.32 17.75 5.34
CA SER A 226 1.85 19.15 5.27
C SER A 226 0.46 19.32 4.67
N MET A 227 -0.19 18.23 4.28
CA MET A 227 -1.51 18.19 3.65
C MET A 227 -2.49 17.40 4.52
N PRO A 228 -3.81 17.61 4.39
CA PRO A 228 -4.80 16.81 5.09
C PRO A 228 -4.63 15.32 4.79
N MET A 229 -4.79 14.48 5.81
CA MET A 229 -4.76 13.03 5.65
C MET A 229 -6.07 12.38 6.07
N PHE A 230 -6.45 11.32 5.36
CA PHE A 230 -7.41 10.33 5.81
C PHE A 230 -6.68 9.03 6.09
N ILE A 231 -6.68 8.61 7.34
CA ILE A 231 -6.06 7.36 7.77
C ILE A 231 -7.17 6.44 8.22
N TYR A 232 -7.27 5.25 7.63
CA TYR A 232 -8.28 4.27 7.99
C TYR A 232 -7.66 2.93 8.33
N GLU A 233 -8.08 2.34 9.44
CA GLU A 233 -7.41 1.17 10.01
C GLU A 233 -8.39 0.18 10.64
N SER A 234 -8.03 -1.10 10.63
CA SER A 234 -8.81 -2.15 11.30
C SER A 234 -8.32 -2.39 12.73
N THR A 235 -9.24 -2.63 13.66
CA THR A 235 -8.89 -3.12 15.02
C THR A 235 -8.45 -4.58 15.03
N HIS A 236 -8.65 -5.31 13.93
CA HIS A 236 -8.32 -6.71 13.73
C HIS A 236 -7.30 -6.89 12.59
N ASP A 237 -6.43 -5.91 12.40
CA ASP A 237 -5.42 -5.94 11.35
C ASP A 237 -4.44 -7.11 11.53
N GLU A 238 -4.43 -8.04 10.58
CA GLU A 238 -3.55 -9.21 10.60
C GLU A 238 -2.19 -8.98 9.92
N ALA A 239 -1.92 -7.79 9.38
CA ALA A 239 -0.65 -7.45 8.73
C ALA A 239 0.27 -6.61 9.63
N SER A 240 -0.31 -5.79 10.51
CA SER A 240 0.40 -4.82 11.34
C SER A 240 -0.27 -4.65 12.71
N PRO A 241 0.48 -4.53 13.82
CA PRO A 241 -0.12 -4.16 15.09
C PRO A 241 -0.82 -2.79 15.00
N THR A 242 -2.13 -2.73 15.19
CA THR A 242 -2.92 -1.49 15.16
C THR A 242 -2.35 -0.37 16.04
N VAL A 243 -1.73 -0.73 17.17
CA VAL A 243 -1.09 0.21 18.10
C VAL A 243 0.03 1.03 17.44
N ASP A 244 0.69 0.51 16.41
CA ASP A 244 1.72 1.24 15.69
C ASP A 244 1.10 2.39 14.89
N THR A 245 -0.06 2.16 14.26
CA THR A 245 -0.82 3.20 13.55
C THR A 245 -1.34 4.24 14.54
N ASP A 246 -1.89 3.80 15.69
CA ASP A 246 -2.34 4.72 16.75
C ASP A 246 -1.21 5.64 17.24
N ASN A 247 -0.01 5.09 17.43
CA ASN A 247 1.16 5.84 17.87
C ASN A 247 1.62 6.85 16.81
N LEU A 248 1.67 6.44 15.54
CA LEU A 248 2.03 7.31 14.42
C LEU A 248 1.06 8.49 14.30
N VAL A 249 -0.26 8.21 14.29
CA VAL A 249 -1.30 9.23 14.23
C VAL A 249 -1.18 10.17 15.43
N SER A 250 -1.04 9.62 16.65
CA SER A 250 -0.88 10.44 17.86
C SER A 250 0.32 11.39 17.76
N TRP A 251 1.43 10.92 17.20
CA TRP A 251 2.62 11.75 16.98
C TRP A 251 2.36 12.85 15.95
N TYR A 252 1.86 12.53 14.75
CA TYR A 252 1.52 13.53 13.74
C TYR A 252 0.57 14.61 14.28
N CYS A 253 -0.45 14.20 15.04
CA CYS A 253 -1.42 15.12 15.64
C CYS A 253 -0.76 16.09 16.65
N LYS A 254 0.22 15.61 17.44
CA LYS A 254 0.97 16.48 18.36
C LYS A 254 1.84 17.48 17.63
N GLU A 255 2.36 17.11 16.46
CA GLU A 255 3.17 17.98 15.61
C GLU A 255 2.33 18.88 14.67
N GLY A 256 1.00 18.87 14.80
CA GLY A 256 0.10 19.81 14.11
C GLY A 256 -0.42 19.34 12.76
N ALA A 257 -0.32 18.05 12.44
CA ALA A 257 -0.95 17.50 11.25
C ALA A 257 -2.48 17.61 11.30
N THR A 258 -3.11 17.61 10.13
CA THR A 258 -4.56 17.60 9.96
C THR A 258 -4.99 16.22 9.48
N ILE A 259 -5.62 15.42 10.36
CA ILE A 259 -5.88 13.99 10.11
C ILE A 259 -7.32 13.62 10.46
N HIS A 260 -8.01 12.92 9.57
CA HIS A 260 -9.21 12.16 9.86
C HIS A 260 -8.78 10.70 10.04
N TYR A 261 -8.72 10.25 11.29
CA TYR A 261 -8.35 8.88 11.64
C TYR A 261 -9.60 8.06 11.93
N ARG A 262 -9.83 7.00 11.14
CA ARG A 262 -11.04 6.18 11.20
C ARG A 262 -10.70 4.73 11.50
N MET A 263 -11.11 4.27 12.66
CA MET A 263 -11.02 2.88 13.07
C MET A 263 -12.26 2.09 12.66
N GLN A 264 -12.04 0.86 12.19
CA GLN A 264 -13.08 -0.08 11.76
C GLN A 264 -13.01 -1.35 12.60
N THR A 265 -14.15 -1.77 13.15
CA THR A 265 -14.16 -2.83 14.19
C THR A 265 -14.52 -4.22 13.69
N GLN A 266 -15.10 -4.38 12.51
CA GLN A 266 -15.56 -5.69 12.02
C GLN A 266 -14.74 -6.23 10.84
N GLU A 267 -13.99 -5.36 10.18
CA GLU A 267 -13.13 -5.71 9.06
C GLU A 267 -11.80 -6.30 9.56
N SER A 268 -11.20 -7.18 8.78
CA SER A 268 -9.76 -7.53 8.88
C SER A 268 -8.96 -6.62 7.92
N HIS A 269 -7.64 -6.72 7.92
CA HIS A 269 -6.78 -6.03 6.95
C HIS A 269 -7.21 -6.31 5.50
N ARG A 270 -7.62 -7.54 5.18
CA ARG A 270 -8.06 -7.91 3.83
C ARG A 270 -9.45 -7.38 3.50
N SER A 271 -10.43 -7.50 4.39
CA SER A 271 -11.79 -7.04 4.08
C SER A 271 -11.88 -5.51 4.07
N LEU A 272 -11.09 -4.82 4.89
CA LEU A 272 -10.99 -3.36 4.87
C LEU A 272 -10.39 -2.83 3.56
N ALA A 273 -9.59 -3.60 2.83
CA ALA A 273 -9.07 -3.19 1.52
C ALA A 273 -10.20 -2.87 0.53
N LEU A 274 -11.30 -3.65 0.57
CA LEU A 274 -12.44 -3.50 -0.33
C LEU A 274 -13.35 -2.34 0.08
N THR A 275 -13.69 -2.24 1.37
CA THR A 275 -14.66 -1.25 1.87
C THR A 275 -13.99 0.11 2.12
N GLY A 276 -12.75 0.11 2.61
CA GLY A 276 -11.98 1.31 2.92
C GLY A 276 -11.59 2.12 1.69
N ILE A 277 -11.34 1.48 0.53
CA ILE A 277 -10.99 2.22 -0.70
C ILE A 277 -12.13 3.11 -1.19
N LEU A 278 -13.38 2.71 -0.97
CA LEU A 278 -14.56 3.52 -1.32
C LEU A 278 -14.67 4.73 -0.40
N GLN A 279 -14.37 4.58 0.89
CA GLN A 279 -14.29 5.71 1.82
C GLN A 279 -13.17 6.68 1.44
N ALA A 280 -12.01 6.14 1.04
CA ALA A 280 -10.88 6.94 0.57
C ALA A 280 -11.24 7.73 -0.70
N LEU A 281 -11.98 7.14 -1.64
CA LEU A 281 -12.48 7.84 -2.84
C LEU A 281 -13.47 8.95 -2.50
N THR A 282 -14.44 8.68 -1.61
CA THR A 282 -15.40 9.68 -1.15
C THR A 282 -14.69 10.83 -0.47
N TRP A 283 -13.75 10.56 0.45
CA TRP A 283 -12.93 11.58 1.09
C TRP A 283 -12.08 12.36 0.08
N SER A 284 -11.54 11.69 -0.94
CA SER A 284 -10.77 12.33 -2.02
C SER A 284 -11.64 13.29 -2.81
N LYS A 285 -12.90 12.94 -3.06
CA LYS A 285 -13.87 13.83 -3.72
C LYS A 285 -14.08 15.10 -2.95
N GLU A 286 -14.27 15.00 -1.63
CA GLU A 286 -14.45 16.19 -0.79
C GLU A 286 -13.27 17.16 -0.93
N ARG A 287 -12.04 16.64 -1.05
CA ARG A 287 -10.86 17.48 -1.29
C ARG A 287 -10.90 18.14 -2.67
N PHE A 288 -11.21 17.39 -3.72
CA PHE A 288 -11.36 17.96 -5.07
C PHE A 288 -12.51 18.98 -5.18
N ASP A 289 -13.60 18.78 -4.46
CA ASP A 289 -14.75 19.70 -4.40
C ASP A 289 -14.47 20.93 -3.50
N GLY A 290 -13.28 21.03 -2.88
CA GLY A 290 -12.87 22.16 -2.06
C GLY A 290 -13.52 22.19 -0.67
N LEU A 291 -14.05 21.06 -0.19
CA LEU A 291 -14.63 20.98 1.14
C LEU A 291 -13.52 21.04 2.20
N ALA A 292 -13.64 22.04 3.07
CA ALA A 292 -12.72 22.25 4.17
C ALA A 292 -12.72 21.05 5.13
N MET A 293 -11.52 20.61 5.49
CA MET A 293 -11.34 19.68 6.60
C MET A 293 -11.13 20.50 7.88
N PRO A 294 -11.79 20.17 8.99
CA PRO A 294 -11.54 20.86 10.25
C PRO A 294 -10.06 20.75 10.65
N GLU A 295 -9.53 21.83 11.23
CA GLU A 295 -8.14 21.86 11.67
C GLU A 295 -7.85 20.79 12.73
N GLY A 296 -6.63 20.25 12.69
CA GLY A 296 -6.16 19.25 13.63
C GLY A 296 -6.68 17.85 13.34
N CYS A 297 -6.70 17.01 14.38
CA CYS A 297 -7.03 15.61 14.24
C CYS A 297 -8.43 15.26 14.75
N GLN A 298 -9.13 14.45 13.97
CA GLN A 298 -10.41 13.84 14.33
C GLN A 298 -10.27 12.34 14.31
N ASN A 299 -10.63 11.71 15.44
CA ASN A 299 -10.65 10.26 15.56
C ASN A 299 -12.09 9.78 15.60
N SER A 300 -12.42 8.78 14.80
CA SER A 300 -13.72 8.11 14.85
C SER A 300 -13.54 6.59 14.84
N THR A 301 -14.49 5.89 15.46
CA THR A 301 -14.57 4.43 15.43
C THR A 301 -15.92 4.06 14.88
N HIS A 302 -15.92 3.26 13.83
CA HIS A 302 -17.12 2.81 13.14
C HIS A 302 -17.23 1.30 13.26
N TYR A 303 -18.47 0.81 13.38
CA TYR A 303 -18.72 -0.61 13.57
C TYR A 303 -18.28 -1.38 12.33
N PHE A 304 -18.84 -1.01 11.19
CA PHE A 304 -18.41 -1.44 9.86
C PHE A 304 -17.90 -0.25 9.06
N ALA A 305 -17.08 -0.58 8.08
CA ALA A 305 -16.69 0.28 6.99
C ALA A 305 -17.88 0.48 6.04
N SER A 306 -18.91 1.18 6.51
CA SER A 306 -20.09 1.49 5.70
C SER A 306 -19.68 2.26 4.46
N THR A 307 -20.13 1.77 3.31
CA THR A 307 -20.24 2.57 2.11
C THR A 307 -21.53 3.35 2.24
N ASP A 308 -21.44 4.64 2.53
CA ASP A 308 -22.62 5.51 2.45
C ASP A 308 -23.15 5.46 1.00
N PHE A 309 -24.46 5.65 0.78
CA PHE A 309 -25.08 5.57 -0.56
C PHE A 309 -24.35 6.44 -1.62
N ASP A 310 -23.74 7.55 -1.19
CA ASP A 310 -22.92 8.42 -2.03
C ASP A 310 -21.63 7.73 -2.54
N SER A 311 -21.09 6.78 -1.78
CA SER A 311 -19.92 5.97 -2.16
C SER A 311 -20.26 4.90 -3.21
N LEU A 312 -21.51 4.41 -3.23
CA LEU A 312 -22.00 3.54 -4.32
C LEU A 312 -22.31 4.35 -5.58
N ALA A 313 -22.84 5.56 -5.45
CA ALA A 313 -23.04 6.46 -6.59
C ALA A 313 -21.74 6.73 -7.37
N PHE A 314 -20.60 6.68 -6.67
CA PHE A 314 -19.25 6.78 -7.22
C PHE A 314 -18.88 5.68 -8.24
N LEU A 315 -19.42 4.47 -8.06
CA LEU A 315 -19.15 3.34 -8.93
C LEU A 315 -19.90 3.45 -10.26
N GLY A 316 -21.09 4.06 -10.24
CA GLY A 316 -22.04 4.01 -11.34
C GLY A 316 -22.70 2.62 -11.47
N GLU A 317 -23.96 2.58 -11.91
CA GLU A 317 -24.79 1.36 -11.92
C GLU A 317 -24.14 0.19 -12.72
N THR A 318 -23.38 0.51 -13.76
CA THR A 318 -22.72 -0.51 -14.60
C THR A 318 -21.54 -1.17 -13.90
N ALA A 319 -20.78 -0.43 -13.10
CA ALA A 319 -19.66 -1.00 -12.35
C ALA A 319 -20.17 -1.82 -11.16
N ILE A 320 -21.20 -1.36 -10.45
CA ILE A 320 -21.87 -2.13 -9.39
C ILE A 320 -22.28 -3.49 -9.93
N GLY A 321 -23.03 -3.53 -11.04
CA GLY A 321 -23.47 -4.79 -11.63
C GLY A 321 -22.33 -5.66 -12.19
N ALA A 322 -21.17 -5.09 -12.52
CA ALA A 322 -19.99 -5.87 -12.90
C ALA A 322 -19.31 -6.51 -11.68
N ILE A 323 -19.20 -5.75 -10.58
CA ILE A 323 -18.62 -6.21 -9.31
C ILE A 323 -19.48 -7.31 -8.70
N GLU A 324 -20.80 -7.12 -8.65
CA GLU A 324 -21.75 -8.10 -8.14
C GLU A 324 -21.67 -9.42 -8.92
N ARG A 325 -21.62 -9.34 -10.25
CA ARG A 325 -21.49 -10.52 -11.12
C ARG A 325 -20.15 -11.24 -10.96
N GLN A 326 -19.07 -10.49 -10.72
CA GLN A 326 -17.72 -11.07 -10.63
C GLN A 326 -17.40 -11.64 -9.25
N LEU A 327 -17.98 -11.07 -8.19
CA LEU A 327 -17.79 -11.53 -6.81
C LEU A 327 -18.89 -12.48 -6.32
N GLY A 328 -20.03 -12.55 -7.03
CA GLY A 328 -21.19 -13.32 -6.56
C GLY A 328 -21.78 -12.76 -5.26
N ILE A 329 -21.57 -11.47 -4.99
CA ILE A 329 -22.07 -10.75 -3.82
C ILE A 329 -23.07 -9.70 -4.26
N ASP A 330 -24.06 -9.44 -3.43
CA ASP A 330 -24.98 -8.31 -3.57
C ASP A 330 -24.37 -7.14 -2.78
N LEU A 331 -23.80 -6.15 -3.47
CA LEU A 331 -23.12 -5.02 -2.83
C LEU A 331 -24.06 -4.23 -1.90
N PRO A 332 -25.31 -3.92 -2.30
CA PRO A 332 -26.33 -3.37 -1.40
C PRO A 332 -26.59 -4.21 -0.13
N SER A 333 -26.45 -5.53 -0.18
CA SER A 333 -26.63 -6.39 1.00
C SER A 333 -25.52 -6.28 2.05
N LEU A 334 -24.37 -5.70 1.70
CA LEU A 334 -23.25 -5.41 2.61
C LEU A 334 -23.42 -4.08 3.36
N ILE A 335 -24.49 -3.33 3.09
CA ILE A 335 -24.82 -2.03 3.70
C ILE A 335 -25.76 -2.19 4.91
N ILE A 336 -26.15 -3.42 5.25
CA ILE A 336 -27.07 -3.73 6.38
C ILE A 336 -26.29 -4.18 7.61
#